data_AF-A0A1M5I3U9-F1
#
_entry.id   AF-A0A1M5I3U9-F1
#
_cell.length_a   1.000
_cell.length_b   1.000
_cell.length_c   1.000
_cell.angle_alpha   90.00
_cell.angle_beta   90.00
_cell.angle_gamma   90.00
#
_symmetry.space_group_name_H-M   'P 1'
#
loop_
_entity.id
_entity.type
_entity.pdbx_description
1 polymer ?
#
loop_
_entity_poly.entity_id
_entity_poly.type
_entity_poly.pdbx_seq_one_letter_code
_entity_poly.pdbx_strand_id
1 'polypeptide(L)'
;MKRIIFALLIINCIILLSACQATIDEITITDDLKLTIDDYLSKEIITPGFDGELFVAYDILDHHTDEVYVWAYISEYYLNGKQLEQGTAVSLPVVLIFGLDERENLIIKKHQIPRDGSFYTDDIKKLFSKKAQRKIFDISNVRLQQFTGEVEEKAKEKLRD
;
A
#
# COMPACT_ATOMS: atom_id res chain seq x y z
N MET A 1 45.01 -13.85 -38.24
CA MET A 1 44.94 -13.67 -36.77
C MET A 1 44.03 -12.51 -36.33
N LYS A 2 44.15 -11.29 -36.89
CA LYS A 2 43.31 -10.13 -36.51
C LYS A 2 41.79 -10.29 -36.74
N ARG A 3 41.38 -11.10 -37.73
CA ARG A 3 39.95 -11.38 -38.03
C ARG A 3 39.26 -12.34 -37.04
N ILE A 4 40.02 -13.20 -36.35
CA ILE A 4 39.48 -14.15 -35.36
C ILE A 4 39.27 -13.47 -34.02
N ILE A 5 40.14 -12.52 -33.66
CA ILE A 5 40.03 -11.70 -32.44
C ILE A 5 38.78 -10.80 -32.50
N PHE A 6 38.42 -10.29 -33.68
CA PHE A 6 37.21 -9.48 -33.86
C PHE A 6 35.90 -10.30 -33.72
N ALA A 7 35.90 -11.56 -34.16
CA ALA A 7 34.74 -12.44 -34.04
C ALA A 7 34.48 -12.88 -32.58
N LEU A 8 35.54 -13.11 -31.81
CA LEU A 8 35.45 -13.42 -30.38
C LEU A 8 34.95 -12.23 -29.54
N LEU A 9 35.25 -11.00 -29.95
CA LEU A 9 34.75 -9.77 -29.31
C LEU A 9 33.24 -9.56 -29.54
N ILE A 10 32.72 -9.96 -30.71
CA ILE A 10 31.29 -9.84 -31.04
C ILE A 10 30.46 -10.93 -30.33
N ILE A 11 31.00 -12.16 -30.20
CA ILE A 11 30.31 -13.26 -29.51
C ILE A 11 30.22 -13.01 -27.99
N ASN A 12 31.20 -12.33 -27.39
CA ASN A 12 31.14 -11.94 -25.98
C ASN A 12 30.17 -10.76 -25.70
N CYS A 13 29.67 -10.09 -26.74
CA CYS A 13 28.70 -9.00 -26.60
C CYS A 13 27.24 -9.50 -26.60
N ILE A 14 26.98 -10.70 -27.14
CA ILE A 14 25.62 -11.26 -27.28
C ILE A 14 25.15 -11.98 -26.00
N ILE A 15 26.07 -12.42 -25.14
CA ILE A 15 25.75 -13.16 -23.90
C ILE A 15 25.37 -12.22 -22.72
N LEU A 16 25.54 -10.89 -22.88
CA LEU A 16 25.31 -9.92 -21.80
C LEU A 16 23.90 -9.30 -21.75
N LEU A 17 22.95 -9.73 -22.61
CA LEU A 17 21.61 -9.11 -22.67
C LEU A 17 20.45 -10.01 -22.24
N SER A 18 20.71 -11.21 -21.70
CA SER A 18 19.65 -11.97 -21.02
C SER A 18 19.51 -11.49 -19.58
N ALA A 19 19.12 -10.23 -19.40
CA ALA A 19 18.51 -9.79 -18.15
C ALA A 19 17.14 -10.48 -18.07
N CYS A 20 17.06 -11.58 -17.33
CA CYS A 20 15.79 -12.19 -16.99
C CYS A 20 15.02 -11.15 -16.15
N GLN A 21 14.05 -10.48 -16.75
CA GLN A 21 13.22 -9.53 -16.02
C GLN A 21 12.21 -10.35 -15.22
N ALA A 22 12.42 -10.47 -13.91
CA ALA A 22 11.45 -11.10 -13.01
C ALA A 22 10.12 -10.33 -13.11
N THR A 23 9.04 -11.06 -13.41
CA THR A 23 7.67 -10.53 -13.43
C THR A 23 6.97 -10.92 -12.14
N ILE A 24 6.04 -10.08 -11.69
CA ILE A 24 5.18 -10.41 -10.55
C ILE A 24 4.14 -11.43 -11.02
N ASP A 25 4.08 -12.58 -10.35
CA ASP A 25 2.95 -13.49 -10.45
C ASP A 25 1.73 -12.87 -9.73
N GLU A 26 0.51 -13.32 -10.05
CA GLU A 26 -0.71 -12.78 -9.47
C GLU A 26 -0.65 -12.67 -7.93
N ILE A 27 -0.85 -11.46 -7.40
CA ILE A 27 -0.83 -11.20 -5.95
C ILE A 27 -1.83 -12.13 -5.26
N THR A 28 -1.32 -12.91 -4.30
CA THR A 28 -2.14 -13.71 -3.39
C THR A 28 -2.20 -13.02 -2.03
N ILE A 29 -3.40 -12.87 -1.48
CA ILE A 29 -3.59 -12.25 -0.16
C ILE A 29 -3.14 -13.20 0.95
N THR A 30 -1.88 -13.07 1.37
CA THR A 30 -1.27 -13.78 2.50
C THR A 30 -1.16 -12.88 3.72
N ASP A 31 -0.81 -13.45 4.88
CA ASP A 31 -0.59 -12.64 6.09
C ASP A 31 0.69 -11.79 5.98
N ASP A 32 1.73 -12.28 5.32
CA ASP A 32 2.94 -11.48 5.03
C ASP A 32 2.64 -10.26 4.15
N LEU A 33 1.75 -10.42 3.16
CA LEU A 33 1.28 -9.31 2.34
C LEU A 33 0.51 -8.29 3.21
N LYS A 34 -0.36 -8.76 4.09
CA LYS A 34 -1.12 -7.88 5.00
C LYS A 34 -0.20 -7.10 5.94
N LEU A 35 0.86 -7.72 6.45
CA LEU A 35 1.89 -7.05 7.26
C LEU A 35 2.61 -5.98 6.44
N THR A 36 2.95 -6.29 5.18
CA THR A 36 3.57 -5.32 4.25
C THR A 36 2.65 -4.13 3.99
N ILE A 37 1.35 -4.36 3.81
CA ILE A 37 0.34 -3.31 3.62
C ILE A 37 0.19 -2.46 4.88
N ASP A 38 0.08 -3.09 6.06
CA ASP A 38 -0.07 -2.39 7.34
C ASP A 38 1.13 -1.45 7.59
N ASP A 39 2.35 -1.98 7.43
CA ASP A 39 3.60 -1.22 7.58
C ASP A 39 3.65 -0.02 6.61
N TYR A 40 3.37 -0.24 5.33
CA TYR A 40 3.39 0.82 4.32
C TYR A 40 2.34 1.90 4.59
N LEU A 41 1.09 1.52 4.89
CA LEU A 41 0.02 2.47 5.16
C LEU A 41 0.33 3.34 6.38
N SER A 42 0.97 2.77 7.41
CA SER A 42 1.34 3.49 8.63
C SER A 42 2.45 4.54 8.43
N LYS A 43 3.18 4.48 7.31
CA LYS A 43 4.37 5.33 7.06
C LYS A 43 4.20 6.31 5.92
N GLU A 44 3.49 5.91 4.86
CA GLU A 44 3.59 6.58 3.55
C GLU A 44 2.36 7.41 3.16
N ILE A 45 1.24 7.30 3.88
CA ILE A 45 -0.03 7.94 3.47
C ILE A 45 -0.24 9.30 4.15
N ILE A 46 -0.03 9.38 5.47
CA ILE A 46 -0.12 10.64 6.23
C ILE A 46 1.07 10.74 7.19
N THR A 47 1.37 11.97 7.63
CA THR A 47 2.37 12.24 8.66
C THR A 47 1.67 12.58 9.98
N PRO A 48 2.16 12.11 11.14
CA PRO A 48 1.66 12.55 12.43
C PRO A 48 1.73 14.07 12.58
N GLY A 49 0.71 14.68 13.20
CA GLY A 49 0.62 16.12 13.45
C GLY A 49 1.00 16.53 14.86
N PHE A 50 1.10 15.56 15.78
CA PHE A 50 1.28 15.74 17.23
C PHE A 50 2.42 14.86 17.77
N ASP A 51 3.37 14.48 16.92
CA ASP A 51 4.47 13.56 17.23
C ASP A 51 3.99 12.21 17.81
N GLY A 52 2.76 11.80 17.49
CA GLY A 52 2.17 10.53 17.89
C GLY A 52 2.55 9.37 16.97
N GLU A 53 1.98 8.20 17.28
CA GLU A 53 2.14 7.01 16.46
C GLU A 53 0.92 6.80 15.56
N LEU A 54 1.14 6.40 14.31
CA LEU A 54 0.09 6.06 13.36
C LEU A 54 -0.31 4.60 13.48
N PHE A 55 -1.61 4.37 13.59
CA PHE A 55 -2.22 3.05 13.65
C PHE A 55 -3.18 2.89 12.47
N VAL A 56 -3.28 1.66 11.95
CA VAL A 56 -3.98 1.37 10.70
C VAL A 56 -5.06 0.31 10.91
N ALA A 57 -6.20 0.48 10.26
CA ALA A 57 -7.15 -0.59 9.94
C ALA A 57 -7.59 -0.45 8.49
N TYR A 58 -7.83 -1.56 7.81
CA TYR A 58 -8.19 -1.52 6.40
C TYR A 58 -8.98 -2.74 5.96
N ASP A 59 -9.73 -2.57 4.87
CA ASP A 59 -10.35 -3.66 4.12
C ASP A 59 -9.71 -3.79 2.74
N ILE A 60 -9.41 -5.02 2.34
CA ILE A 60 -9.06 -5.32 0.94
C ILE A 60 -10.35 -5.35 0.11
N LEU A 61 -10.43 -4.41 -0.83
CA LEU A 61 -11.59 -4.22 -1.70
C LEU A 61 -11.51 -5.16 -2.90
N ASP A 62 -10.35 -5.23 -3.54
CA ASP A 62 -10.06 -6.12 -4.65
C ASP A 62 -8.54 -6.21 -4.85
N HIS A 63 -8.06 -7.13 -5.67
CA HIS A 63 -6.65 -7.21 -6.07
C HIS A 63 -6.53 -7.73 -7.50
N HIS A 64 -5.47 -7.32 -8.18
CA HIS A 64 -5.07 -7.69 -9.54
C HIS A 64 -3.60 -8.11 -9.49
N THR A 65 -2.99 -8.40 -10.65
CA THR A 65 -1.63 -8.96 -10.74
C THR A 65 -0.60 -8.16 -9.94
N ASP A 66 -0.61 -6.83 -10.00
CA ASP A 66 0.35 -5.95 -9.33
C ASP A 66 -0.31 -4.83 -8.51
N GLU A 67 -1.62 -4.91 -8.30
CA GLU A 67 -2.39 -3.89 -7.57
C GLU A 67 -3.23 -4.48 -6.47
N VAL A 68 -3.23 -3.84 -5.29
CA VAL A 68 -4.20 -4.11 -4.23
C VAL A 68 -4.96 -2.83 -3.93
N TYR A 69 -6.29 -2.93 -3.97
CA TYR A 69 -7.17 -1.83 -3.65
C TYR A 69 -7.67 -1.99 -2.22
N VAL A 70 -7.44 -0.98 -1.38
CA VAL A 70 -7.86 -1.00 0.02
C VAL A 70 -8.75 0.20 0.34
N TRP A 71 -9.64 0.04 1.32
CA TRP A 71 -10.14 1.18 2.10
C TRP A 71 -9.33 1.23 3.38
N ALA A 72 -8.59 2.31 3.60
CA ALA A 72 -7.72 2.47 4.75
C ALA A 72 -8.28 3.53 5.70
N TYR A 73 -8.26 3.22 7.00
CA TYR A 73 -8.39 4.16 8.09
C TYR A 73 -7.06 4.21 8.83
N ILE A 74 -6.47 5.40 8.90
CA ILE A 74 -5.18 5.63 9.52
C ILE A 74 -5.37 6.76 10.52
N SER A 75 -4.97 6.55 11.77
CA SER A 75 -5.11 7.55 12.81
C SER A 75 -3.90 7.59 13.71
N GLU A 76 -3.49 8.81 14.01
CA GLU A 76 -2.49 9.14 15.01
C GLU A 76 -3.10 9.03 16.41
N TYR A 77 -2.34 8.44 17.32
CA TYR A 77 -2.61 8.46 18.75
C TYR A 77 -1.34 8.79 19.53
N TYR A 78 -1.51 9.52 20.62
CA TYR A 78 -0.43 9.90 21.54
C TYR A 78 -0.94 9.99 22.98
N LEU A 79 0.00 9.99 23.93
CA LEU A 79 -0.33 10.20 25.35
C LEU A 79 -0.17 11.67 25.72
N ASN A 80 -1.27 12.29 26.16
CA ASN A 80 -1.25 13.55 26.88
C ASN A 80 -1.32 13.27 28.38
N GLY A 81 -0.16 13.12 29.02
CA GLY A 81 -0.06 12.63 30.38
C GLY A 81 -0.50 11.16 30.50
N LYS A 82 -1.70 10.90 31.03
CA LYS A 82 -2.29 9.54 31.13
C LYS A 82 -3.46 9.32 30.18
N GLN A 83 -3.86 10.35 29.45
CA GLN A 83 -4.98 10.28 28.53
C GLN A 83 -4.44 9.92 27.15
N LEU A 84 -5.08 8.92 26.54
CA LEU A 84 -4.85 8.60 25.13
C LEU A 84 -5.68 9.60 24.33
N GLU A 85 -5.01 10.37 23.48
CA GLU A 85 -5.64 11.35 22.61
C GLU A 85 -5.47 10.95 21.15
N GLN A 86 -6.48 11.28 20.33
CA GLN A 86 -6.45 11.09 18.90
C GLN A 86 -5.92 12.36 18.24
N GLY A 87 -4.94 12.22 17.35
CA GLY A 87 -4.38 13.29 16.54
C GLY A 87 -4.97 13.32 15.14
N THR A 88 -4.08 13.40 14.14
CA THR A 88 -4.45 13.39 12.72
C THR A 88 -5.08 12.06 12.32
N ALA A 89 -6.13 12.08 11.50
CA ALA A 89 -6.75 10.86 10.98
C ALA A 89 -7.20 11.03 9.53
N VAL A 90 -7.24 9.92 8.80
CA VAL A 90 -7.77 9.88 7.44
C VAL A 90 -8.52 8.56 7.19
N SER A 91 -9.56 8.63 6.36
CA SER A 91 -10.34 7.47 5.91
C SER A 91 -10.56 7.60 4.40
N LEU A 92 -9.89 6.77 3.61
CA LEU A 92 -9.97 6.88 2.16
C LEU A 92 -9.64 5.56 1.44
N PRO A 93 -10.08 5.40 0.19
CA PRO A 93 -9.61 4.31 -0.65
C PRO A 93 -8.22 4.60 -1.23
N VAL A 94 -7.39 3.57 -1.30
CA VAL A 94 -5.99 3.63 -1.76
C VAL A 94 -5.73 2.50 -2.76
N VAL A 95 -5.05 2.82 -3.85
CA VAL A 95 -4.45 1.83 -4.76
C VAL A 95 -3.00 1.63 -4.34
N LEU A 96 -2.61 0.41 -3.99
CA LEU A 96 -1.24 0.03 -3.69
C LEU A 96 -0.67 -0.71 -4.90
N ILE A 97 0.42 -0.18 -5.46
CA ILE A 97 1.05 -0.72 -6.67
C ILE A 97 2.33 -1.44 -6.25
N PHE A 98 2.36 -2.73 -6.51
CA PHE A 98 3.44 -3.63 -6.12
C PHE A 98 4.50 -3.77 -7.21
N GLY A 99 5.69 -4.16 -6.78
CA GLY A 99 6.84 -4.41 -7.62
C GLY A 99 7.80 -5.36 -6.92
N LEU A 100 8.79 -5.85 -7.66
CA LEU A 100 9.92 -6.56 -7.09
C LEU A 100 11.06 -5.58 -6.79
N ASP A 101 11.73 -5.74 -5.65
CA ASP A 101 13.01 -5.06 -5.37
C ASP A 101 14.18 -5.74 -6.10
N GLU A 102 15.41 -5.25 -5.89
CA GLU A 102 16.61 -5.81 -6.53
C GLU A 102 16.93 -7.25 -6.09
N ARG A 103 16.29 -7.71 -5.00
CA ARG A 103 16.42 -9.06 -4.44
C ARG A 103 15.19 -9.92 -4.71
N GLU A 104 14.33 -9.50 -5.64
CA GLU A 104 13.09 -10.18 -6.02
C GLU A 104 12.06 -10.29 -4.87
N ASN A 105 12.14 -9.43 -3.85
CA ASN A 105 11.10 -9.35 -2.83
C ASN A 105 9.92 -8.50 -3.32
N LEU A 106 8.71 -8.97 -3.05
CA LEU A 106 7.48 -8.21 -3.31
C LEU A 106 7.41 -7.00 -2.36
N ILE A 107 7.34 -5.80 -2.92
CA ILE A 107 7.25 -4.54 -2.18
C ILE A 107 6.21 -3.61 -2.79
N ILE A 108 5.67 -2.68 -2.01
CA ILE A 108 4.84 -1.59 -2.52
C ILE A 108 5.76 -0.51 -3.08
N LYS A 109 5.66 -0.22 -4.39
CA LYS A 109 6.50 0.77 -5.08
C LYS A 109 5.93 2.18 -4.97
N LYS A 110 4.61 2.30 -4.93
CA LYS A 110 3.89 3.58 -4.84
C LYS A 110 2.43 3.34 -4.50
N HIS A 111 1.73 4.42 -4.17
CA HIS A 111 0.29 4.42 -4.01
C HIS A 111 -0.39 5.50 -4.88
N GLN A 112 -1.70 5.37 -5.06
CA GLN A 112 -2.56 6.40 -5.63
C GLN A 112 -3.81 6.56 -4.79
N ILE A 113 -4.25 7.81 -4.62
CA ILE A 113 -5.45 8.18 -3.86
C ILE A 113 -6.33 9.08 -4.74
N PRO A 114 -7.66 9.01 -4.64
CA PRO A 114 -8.54 9.93 -5.35
C PRO A 114 -8.38 11.34 -4.80
N ARG A 115 -8.55 12.35 -5.66
CA ARG A 115 -8.63 13.75 -5.21
C ARG A 115 -9.95 14.02 -4.51
N ASP A 116 -9.95 15.03 -3.66
CA ASP A 116 -11.13 15.43 -2.91
C ASP A 116 -12.19 16.15 -3.76
N GLY A 117 -13.39 16.27 -3.18
CA GLY A 117 -14.47 17.10 -3.71
C GLY A 117 -15.04 16.58 -5.04
N SER A 118 -15.27 17.49 -5.98
CA SER A 118 -15.95 17.16 -7.25
C SER A 118 -15.18 16.19 -8.15
N PHE A 119 -13.88 15.99 -7.90
CA PHE A 119 -13.05 15.06 -8.67
C PHE A 119 -13.09 13.63 -8.12
N TYR A 120 -13.57 13.44 -6.89
CA TYR A 120 -13.51 12.16 -6.18
C TYR A 120 -14.13 11.03 -6.99
N THR A 121 -15.39 11.18 -7.40
CA THR A 121 -16.12 10.12 -8.10
C THR A 121 -15.47 9.72 -9.43
N ASP A 122 -14.89 10.68 -10.16
CA ASP A 122 -14.22 10.41 -11.43
C ASP A 122 -12.89 9.68 -11.22
N ASP A 123 -12.13 10.07 -10.19
CA ASP A 123 -10.91 9.37 -9.81
C ASP A 123 -11.22 7.95 -9.33
N ILE A 124 -12.28 7.73 -8.54
CA ILE A 124 -12.71 6.39 -8.16
C ILE A 124 -12.95 5.51 -9.40
N LYS A 125 -13.64 6.06 -10.41
CA LYS A 125 -13.93 5.31 -11.65
C LYS A 125 -12.69 4.99 -12.47
N LYS A 126 -11.67 5.85 -12.41
CA LYS A 126 -10.42 5.75 -13.17
C LYS A 126 -9.38 4.84 -12.48
N LEU A 127 -9.24 4.95 -11.17
CA LEU A 127 -8.16 4.34 -10.40
C LEU A 127 -8.49 2.92 -9.91
N PHE A 128 -9.77 2.60 -9.70
CA PHE A 128 -10.15 1.36 -9.02
C PHE A 128 -10.83 0.38 -9.97
N SER A 129 -10.69 -0.92 -9.72
CA SER A 129 -11.44 -1.95 -10.43
C SER A 129 -12.96 -1.79 -10.25
N LYS A 130 -13.79 -2.32 -11.16
CA LYS A 130 -15.25 -2.25 -11.00
C LYS A 130 -15.76 -2.90 -9.72
N LYS A 131 -15.06 -3.91 -9.20
CA LYS A 131 -15.39 -4.58 -7.94
C LYS A 131 -15.01 -3.72 -6.74
N ALA A 132 -13.82 -3.10 -6.76
CA ALA A 132 -13.43 -2.13 -5.74
C ALA A 132 -14.36 -0.90 -5.74
N GLN A 133 -14.68 -0.33 -6.92
CA GLN A 133 -15.61 0.80 -7.06
C GLN A 133 -16.94 0.56 -6.33
N ARG A 134 -17.55 -0.62 -6.51
CA ARG A 134 -18.80 -0.97 -5.80
C ARG A 134 -18.61 -0.94 -4.29
N LYS A 135 -17.59 -1.64 -3.78
CA LYS A 135 -17.31 -1.65 -2.33
C LYS A 135 -17.03 -0.27 -1.75
N ILE A 136 -16.37 0.62 -2.51
CA ILE A 136 -16.10 2.00 -2.10
C ILE A 136 -17.41 2.78 -1.95
N PHE A 137 -18.31 2.69 -2.93
CA PHE A 137 -19.58 3.40 -2.89
C PHE A 137 -20.60 2.78 -1.92
N ASP A 138 -20.44 1.49 -1.61
CA ASP A 138 -21.33 0.73 -0.72
C ASP A 138 -20.79 0.65 0.72
N ILE A 139 -19.65 1.28 1.05
CA ILE A 139 -19.09 1.19 2.38
C ILE A 139 -20.05 1.81 3.41
N SER A 140 -20.36 1.05 4.46
CA SER A 140 -21.33 1.49 5.46
C SER A 140 -20.67 2.35 6.55
N ASN A 141 -21.44 3.28 7.10
CA ASN A 141 -21.01 4.04 8.29
C ASN A 141 -20.67 3.12 9.47
N VAL A 142 -21.32 1.95 9.57
CA VAL A 142 -21.00 0.95 10.60
C VAL A 142 -19.58 0.41 10.41
N ARG A 143 -19.19 0.09 9.17
CA ARG A 143 -17.82 -0.38 8.90
C ARG A 143 -16.78 0.72 9.16
N LEU A 144 -17.10 1.98 8.80
CA LEU A 144 -16.23 3.11 9.11
C LEU A 144 -16.01 3.29 10.61
N GLN A 145 -17.06 3.12 11.43
CA GLN A 145 -16.94 3.15 12.89
C GLN A 145 -16.12 1.97 13.45
N GLN A 146 -16.24 0.78 12.85
CA GLN A 146 -15.45 -0.38 13.25
C GLN A 146 -13.95 -0.12 13.06
N PHE A 147 -13.54 0.52 11.95
CA PHE A 147 -12.14 0.90 11.77
C PHE A 147 -11.64 1.83 12.88
N THR A 148 -12.44 2.81 13.29
CA THR A 148 -12.07 3.68 14.41
C THR A 148 -11.84 2.88 15.69
N GLY A 149 -12.74 1.95 16.02
CA GLY A 149 -12.60 1.08 17.18
C GLY A 149 -11.37 0.18 17.10
N GLU A 150 -11.12 -0.47 15.96
CA GLU A 150 -9.95 -1.35 15.75
C GLU A 150 -8.63 -0.59 15.97
N VAL A 151 -8.52 0.62 15.43
CA VAL A 151 -7.32 1.44 15.54
C VAL A 151 -7.14 1.99 16.96
N GLU A 152 -8.23 2.39 17.63
CA GLU A 152 -8.17 2.85 19.02
C GLU A 152 -7.75 1.72 19.98
N GLU A 153 -8.26 0.50 19.79
CA GLU A 153 -7.84 -0.65 20.60
C GLU A 153 -6.36 -0.99 20.38
N LYS A 154 -5.87 -0.99 19.14
CA LYS A 154 -4.43 -1.15 18.84
C LYS A 154 -3.59 -0.08 19.55
N ALA A 155 -4.05 1.18 19.56
CA ALA A 155 -3.36 2.27 20.25
C ALA A 155 -3.37 2.09 21.77
N LYS A 156 -4.48 1.62 22.37
CA LYS A 156 -4.54 1.32 23.80
C LYS A 156 -3.57 0.20 24.17
N GLU A 157 -3.57 -0.90 23.42
CA GLU A 157 -2.67 -2.03 23.65
C GLU A 157 -1.21 -1.59 23.58
N LYS A 158 -0.83 -0.80 22.56
CA LYS A 158 0.57 -0.43 22.38
C LYS A 158 1.06 0.67 23.32
N LEU A 159 0.24 1.68 23.61
CA LEU A 159 0.70 2.90 24.29
C LEU A 159 0.36 2.92 25.78
N ARG A 160 -0.51 2.03 26.28
CA ARG A 160 -0.86 1.98 27.71
C ARG A 160 -0.18 0.85 28.47
N ASP A 161 0.53 -0.04 27.78
CA ASP A 161 1.45 -1.03 28.35
C ASP A 161 2.78 -0.37 28.75
#